data_AF-A0A8T0HFA5-F1
#
_entry.id   AF-A0A8T0HFA5-F1
#
_cell.length_a   1.000
_cell.length_b   1.000
_cell.length_c   1.000
_cell.angle_alpha   90.00
_cell.angle_beta   90.00
_cell.angle_gamma   90.00
#
_symmetry.space_group_name_H-M   'P 1'
#
loop_
_entity.id
_entity.type
_entity.pdbx_description
1 polymer ?
#
loop_
_entity_poly.entity_id
_entity_poly.type
_entity_poly.pdbx_seq_one_letter_code
_entity_poly.pdbx_strand_id
1 'polypeptide(L)'
;MVHCCYSERVQSETEFLLTGNLEYEHLRAGITRIYHSDLEYSRRRTHETDTGASLLKRCAVSAQKTSLLFTFGDSYADVGNLPKSGPNVGFGWVYPYGITWPQKPAGRFSDGKIQTDWIADLLNLPNYPPPYFLSSGQDTSSGVNFAVAGSGVTLALNPISLGGQVDNFELFLRTDPYSKEALANSLTLVSVVGNDYLAFKGTTSAELFVFVETVVSGIQANLQRLYDLGLRNVMVANLFQTDCAPLFTRKNGYTKCTGEDGPFPQIHNAFLLGAVQSINAQNPGARFIILDQYAAFDRLFKDANANGFTDGLKPCCRGTSNSTKCGDVESQTQKWLYTVCKKRGRAIFWDDVHPSMWAWNYIVNLYANQPGYTLLADAPTLKQWLNINDAVQEPIAAPMPAPNMTAAAGAVQAALNYLLDKTQYSEAIGLLQSFNYEAVLGDYPNQVVTVFLPNNDALASPSSRPFIDRIFATNKVGNVALYHLESGYYDLNAIVTNKPASITSVSGAQVPLSYPADGVYVGPNAQAKVVDPNLYSVPGQVVIHGIDHVLMPPGV
;
A
#
# COMPACT_ATOMS: atom_id res chain seq x y z
N MET A 1 12.91 44.27 -3.14
CA MET A 1 13.28 43.26 -2.12
C MET A 1 12.40 42.06 -2.39
N VAL A 2 12.83 40.95 -2.99
CA VAL A 2 14.13 40.26 -2.98
C VAL A 2 15.04 40.68 -4.13
N HIS A 3 16.31 40.89 -3.80
CA HIS A 3 17.43 41.07 -4.73
C HIS A 3 18.64 40.32 -4.14
N CYS A 4 19.49 39.80 -5.02
CA CYS A 4 20.80 39.16 -4.80
C CYS A 4 20.77 37.70 -4.32
N CYS A 5 21.42 36.72 -4.97
CA CYS A 5 22.67 36.79 -5.74
C CYS A 5 22.59 36.01 -7.06
N TYR A 6 22.75 36.71 -8.19
CA TYR A 6 23.47 36.19 -9.35
C TYR A 6 24.89 36.75 -9.26
N SER A 7 25.90 35.88 -9.32
CA SER A 7 27.31 36.28 -9.42
C SER A 7 27.79 35.86 -10.80
N GLU A 8 28.00 36.85 -11.66
CA GLU A 8 28.78 36.74 -12.88
C GLU A 8 30.23 36.34 -12.56
N ARG A 9 30.82 35.49 -13.40
CA ARG A 9 32.26 35.58 -13.68
C ARG A 9 32.48 35.65 -15.18
N VAL A 10 33.18 36.73 -15.51
CA VAL A 10 33.59 37.31 -16.78
C VAL A 10 34.46 36.36 -17.63
N GLN A 11 34.35 36.58 -18.94
CA GLN A 11 35.16 36.05 -20.04
C GLN A 11 36.67 36.29 -19.90
N SER A 12 37.47 35.29 -20.28
CA SER A 12 38.73 35.37 -21.06
C SER A 12 39.17 33.91 -21.27
N GLU A 13 39.62 33.38 -22.41
CA GLU A 13 40.41 33.93 -23.51
C GLU A 13 40.09 33.19 -24.83
N THR A 14 40.38 33.90 -25.91
CA THR A 14 40.36 33.53 -27.32
C THR A 14 41.62 32.74 -27.69
N GLU A 15 41.52 31.69 -28.53
CA GLU A 15 42.25 31.52 -29.81
C GLU A 15 42.50 30.07 -30.27
N PHE A 16 42.22 29.88 -31.57
CA PHE A 16 42.85 29.01 -32.58
C PHE A 16 42.71 27.47 -32.51
N LEU A 17 41.90 26.92 -33.45
CA LEU A 17 42.41 26.35 -34.71
C LEU A 17 41.27 26.03 -35.71
N LEU A 18 41.41 26.61 -36.91
CA LEU A 18 40.63 26.39 -38.14
C LEU A 18 40.90 24.99 -38.71
N THR A 19 39.96 24.34 -39.42
CA THR A 19 39.76 24.43 -40.89
C THR A 19 38.54 23.55 -41.24
N GLY A 20 37.47 24.02 -41.88
CA GLY A 20 37.23 24.24 -43.34
C GLY A 20 36.04 23.33 -43.75
N ASN A 21 35.05 23.61 -44.60
CA ASN A 21 34.70 24.60 -45.64
C ASN A 21 33.15 24.55 -45.80
N LEU A 22 32.41 25.67 -45.78
CA LEU A 22 31.88 26.48 -46.91
C LEU A 22 30.63 25.93 -47.64
N GLU A 23 29.50 26.66 -47.50
CA GLU A 23 28.61 27.26 -48.54
C GLU A 23 27.37 27.88 -47.83
N TYR A 24 27.24 29.21 -47.62
CA TYR A 24 26.66 30.27 -48.49
C TYR A 24 25.31 29.88 -49.13
N GLU A 25 24.20 30.62 -49.15
CA GLU A 25 23.83 31.98 -48.77
C GLU A 25 22.27 32.10 -48.88
N HIS A 26 21.60 32.89 -48.01
CA HIS A 26 20.68 33.99 -48.40
C HIS A 26 19.71 34.45 -47.28
N LEU A 27 19.62 35.79 -47.18
CA LEU A 27 18.53 36.66 -46.71
C LEU A 27 18.33 36.94 -45.20
N ARG A 28 19.14 37.90 -44.74
CA ARG A 28 18.76 38.98 -43.80
C ARG A 28 17.74 39.92 -44.46
N ALA A 29 16.61 40.21 -43.80
CA ALA A 29 16.01 41.54 -43.63
C ALA A 29 14.63 41.44 -42.93
N GLY A 30 14.46 42.14 -41.79
CA GLY A 30 13.12 42.49 -41.31
C GLY A 30 12.90 42.50 -39.80
N ILE A 31 12.77 43.73 -39.26
CA ILE A 31 11.99 44.10 -38.06
C ILE A 31 12.73 44.02 -36.70
N THR A 32 13.52 45.07 -36.44
CA THR A 32 13.68 45.69 -35.12
C THR A 32 12.73 46.89 -35.06
N ARG A 33 11.65 46.83 -34.26
CA ARG A 33 10.87 47.98 -33.73
C ARG A 33 9.56 47.48 -33.08
N ILE A 34 9.58 47.15 -31.78
CA ILE A 34 8.51 47.47 -30.81
C ILE A 34 9.15 47.47 -29.41
N TYR A 35 9.78 48.59 -29.05
CA TYR A 35 10.07 48.96 -27.67
C TYR A 35 9.86 50.48 -27.64
N HIS A 36 8.65 50.93 -27.31
CA HIS A 36 8.30 52.26 -26.77
C HIS A 36 6.79 52.52 -26.92
N SER A 37 6.01 52.02 -25.96
CA SER A 37 4.68 52.49 -25.52
C SER A 37 4.27 51.48 -24.44
N ASP A 38 4.46 51.72 -23.15
CA ASP A 38 3.45 52.40 -22.33
C ASP A 38 4.05 52.75 -20.97
N LEU A 39 4.92 53.77 -20.96
CA LEU A 39 5.46 54.37 -19.73
C LEU A 39 4.90 55.78 -19.49
N GLU A 40 3.67 56.09 -19.90
CA GLU A 40 2.97 57.32 -19.47
C GLU A 40 1.44 57.13 -19.45
N TYR A 41 0.91 56.34 -18.51
CA TYR A 41 -0.50 56.43 -18.13
C TYR A 41 -0.73 56.00 -16.68
N SER A 42 -0.28 56.83 -15.72
CA SER A 42 -0.93 57.05 -14.42
C SER A 42 -0.04 57.87 -13.49
N ARG A 43 0.01 59.17 -13.74
CA ARG A 43 0.28 60.16 -12.70
C ARG A 43 -0.69 61.31 -12.90
N ARG A 44 -1.77 61.33 -12.10
CA ARG A 44 -2.29 62.53 -11.40
C ARG A 44 -3.58 62.23 -10.65
N ARG A 45 -3.53 62.52 -9.33
CA ARG A 45 -4.61 62.76 -8.37
C ARG A 45 -5.39 61.50 -7.94
N THR A 46 -5.56 61.19 -6.67
CA THR A 46 -5.86 62.06 -5.52
C THR A 46 -5.19 61.59 -4.22
N HIS A 47 -4.89 62.56 -3.37
CA HIS A 47 -4.64 62.38 -1.94
C HIS A 47 -5.82 61.67 -1.28
N GLU A 48 -5.55 60.58 -0.55
CA GLU A 48 -6.25 60.31 0.70
C GLU A 48 -5.39 59.41 1.58
N THR A 49 -5.16 59.92 2.79
CA THR A 49 -4.51 59.25 3.92
C THR A 49 -5.39 58.09 4.38
N ASP A 50 -4.88 56.86 4.32
CA ASP A 50 -5.34 55.86 5.29
C ASP A 50 -4.26 54.83 5.62
N THR A 51 -4.39 54.36 6.84
CA THR A 51 -3.43 53.81 7.78
C THR A 51 -2.81 52.47 7.37
N GLY A 52 -1.58 52.24 7.85
CA GLY A 52 -0.73 51.09 7.54
C GLY A 52 -1.21 49.76 8.15
N ALA A 53 -2.33 49.23 7.67
CA ALA A 53 -2.83 47.92 8.06
C ALA A 53 -3.56 47.19 6.91
N SER A 54 -2.89 46.95 5.77
CA SER A 54 -3.42 45.98 4.78
C SER A 54 -2.38 45.28 3.87
N LEU A 55 -1.07 45.47 4.08
CA LEU A 55 -0.02 44.89 3.23
C LEU A 55 0.65 43.63 3.82
N LEU A 56 -0.14 42.78 4.49
CA LEU A 56 0.20 41.37 4.68
C LEU A 56 -0.73 40.51 3.82
N LYS A 57 -0.76 40.78 2.51
CA LYS A 57 -1.28 39.83 1.54
C LYS A 57 -0.29 38.66 1.51
N ARG A 58 -0.65 37.62 2.26
CA ARG A 58 -0.04 36.29 2.25
C ARG A 58 0.36 35.94 0.82
N CYS A 59 1.65 35.78 0.56
CA CYS A 59 2.10 34.86 -0.47
C CYS A 59 1.69 33.47 0.00
N ALA A 60 0.44 33.09 -0.28
CA ALA A 60 0.14 31.67 -0.37
C ALA A 60 0.97 31.19 -1.57
N VAL A 61 2.05 30.48 -1.29
CA VAL A 61 2.61 29.54 -2.26
C VAL A 61 1.44 28.65 -2.63
N SER A 62 0.85 28.86 -3.81
CA SER A 62 -0.04 27.87 -4.38
C SER A 62 0.77 26.59 -4.41
N ALA A 63 0.42 25.61 -3.57
CA ALA A 63 0.99 24.28 -3.66
C ALA A 63 0.85 23.85 -5.13
N GLN A 64 1.97 23.73 -5.83
CA GLN A 64 1.95 23.34 -7.22
C GLN A 64 1.37 21.93 -7.24
N LYS A 65 0.17 21.79 -7.81
CA LYS A 65 -0.52 20.50 -7.90
C LYS A 65 0.43 19.51 -8.56
N THR A 66 0.79 18.43 -7.87
CA THR A 66 1.70 17.41 -8.39
C THR A 66 1.15 16.90 -9.73
N SER A 67 1.89 17.16 -10.80
CA SER A 67 1.50 16.78 -12.16
C SER A 67 2.20 15.51 -12.65
N LEU A 68 3.08 14.91 -11.84
CA LEU A 68 3.87 13.73 -12.21
C LEU A 68 3.46 12.53 -11.37
N LEU A 69 3.12 11.44 -12.04
CA LEU A 69 2.89 10.13 -11.45
C LEU A 69 3.86 9.12 -12.06
N PHE A 70 4.77 8.61 -11.24
CA PHE A 70 5.57 7.43 -11.58
C PHE A 70 4.93 6.19 -10.99
N THR A 71 4.99 5.06 -11.68
CA THR A 71 4.34 3.84 -11.21
C THR A 71 5.21 2.62 -11.42
N PHE A 72 5.29 1.76 -10.40
CA PHE A 72 6.04 0.52 -10.36
C PHE A 72 5.14 -0.57 -9.80
N GLY A 73 5.36 -1.83 -10.19
CA GLY A 73 4.52 -2.92 -9.74
C GLY A 73 4.22 -3.96 -10.79
N ASP A 74 3.07 -4.59 -10.66
CA ASP A 74 2.63 -5.70 -11.51
C ASP A 74 1.38 -5.39 -12.33
N SER A 75 0.56 -6.40 -12.62
CA SER A 75 -0.63 -6.28 -13.47
C SER A 75 -1.73 -5.39 -12.86
N TYR A 76 -1.70 -5.12 -11.56
CA TYR A 76 -2.65 -4.21 -10.91
C TYR A 76 -2.32 -2.74 -11.22
N ALA A 77 -1.09 -2.48 -11.66
CA ALA A 77 -0.59 -1.15 -12.01
C ALA A 77 -0.12 -1.00 -13.47
N ASP A 78 0.05 -2.11 -14.22
CA ASP A 78 0.55 -2.12 -15.61
C ASP A 78 -0.46 -1.54 -16.61
N VAL A 79 -0.02 -0.52 -17.35
CA VAL A 79 -0.81 0.18 -18.38
C VAL A 79 -0.43 -0.21 -19.82
N GLY A 80 0.38 -1.26 -19.99
CA GLY A 80 0.71 -1.84 -21.30
C GLY A 80 2.21 -2.04 -21.56
N ASN A 81 3.02 -2.33 -20.54
CA ASN A 81 4.44 -2.63 -20.68
C ASN A 81 4.72 -4.03 -21.25
N LEU A 82 3.74 -4.94 -21.26
CA LEU A 82 3.87 -6.19 -22.01
C LEU A 82 3.78 -5.98 -23.54
N PRO A 83 4.40 -6.85 -24.36
CA PRO A 83 4.35 -6.74 -25.81
C PRO A 83 2.93 -6.71 -26.37
N LYS A 84 2.69 -5.79 -27.32
CA LYS A 84 1.41 -5.63 -28.02
C LYS A 84 1.19 -6.61 -29.17
N SER A 85 2.25 -7.26 -29.65
CA SER A 85 2.22 -8.19 -30.78
C SER A 85 3.34 -9.22 -30.68
N GLY A 86 3.21 -10.30 -31.45
CA GLY A 86 4.19 -11.39 -31.48
C GLY A 86 3.77 -12.59 -30.61
N PRO A 87 4.66 -13.58 -30.44
CA PRO A 87 4.32 -14.84 -29.77
C PRO A 87 4.02 -14.69 -28.28
N ASN A 88 4.47 -13.59 -27.66
CA ASN A 88 4.32 -13.30 -26.22
C ASN A 88 3.43 -12.07 -25.99
N VAL A 89 2.34 -11.94 -26.77
CA VAL A 89 1.40 -10.83 -26.59
C VAL A 89 0.81 -10.85 -25.17
N GLY A 90 0.85 -9.71 -24.48
CA GLY A 90 0.27 -9.59 -23.15
C GLY A 90 -1.26 -9.66 -23.19
N PHE A 91 -1.89 -10.33 -22.23
CA PHE A 91 -3.35 -10.48 -22.20
C PHE A 91 -4.09 -9.13 -22.19
N GLY A 92 -3.54 -8.08 -21.56
CA GLY A 92 -4.11 -6.72 -21.61
C GLY A 92 -4.21 -6.11 -23.01
N TRP A 93 -3.52 -6.67 -24.01
CA TRP A 93 -3.61 -6.30 -25.43
C TRP A 93 -4.57 -7.18 -26.25
N VAL A 94 -5.23 -8.15 -25.60
CA VAL A 94 -6.14 -9.10 -26.24
C VAL A 94 -7.59 -8.77 -25.85
N TYR A 95 -8.52 -8.91 -26.79
CA TYR A 95 -9.95 -8.75 -26.47
C TYR A 95 -10.42 -9.95 -25.63
N PRO A 96 -11.13 -9.76 -24.49
CA PRO A 96 -12.01 -8.62 -24.18
C PRO A 96 -11.45 -7.58 -23.20
N TYR A 97 -10.15 -7.57 -22.90
CA TYR A 97 -9.59 -6.55 -22.01
C TYR A 97 -9.82 -5.14 -22.58
N GLY A 98 -10.16 -4.19 -21.72
CA GLY A 98 -10.54 -2.82 -22.10
C GLY A 98 -11.92 -2.65 -22.72
N ILE A 99 -12.80 -3.66 -22.74
CA ILE A 99 -14.17 -3.58 -23.32
C ILE A 99 -15.07 -2.53 -22.68
N THR A 100 -14.86 -2.17 -21.41
CA THR A 100 -15.59 -1.09 -20.71
C THR A 100 -14.93 0.25 -20.96
N TRP A 101 -13.61 0.31 -20.85
CA TRP A 101 -12.82 1.49 -21.18
C TRP A 101 -11.44 1.06 -21.65
N PRO A 102 -10.90 1.57 -22.77
CA PRO A 102 -11.48 2.53 -23.70
C PRO A 102 -12.33 1.87 -24.82
N GLN A 103 -13.02 0.77 -24.53
CA GLN A 103 -13.79 -0.07 -25.49
C GLN A 103 -12.91 -0.88 -26.47
N LYS A 104 -11.61 -1.00 -26.19
CA LYS A 104 -10.65 -1.80 -26.93
C LYS A 104 -9.48 -2.19 -26.03
N PRO A 105 -8.71 -3.23 -26.37
CA PRO A 105 -7.49 -3.57 -25.63
C PRO A 105 -6.51 -2.39 -25.59
N ALA A 106 -6.02 -2.11 -24.38
CA ALA A 106 -5.17 -0.96 -24.09
C ALA A 106 -4.08 -1.29 -23.07
N GLY A 107 -3.69 -2.56 -22.95
CA GLY A 107 -2.58 -3.01 -22.11
C GLY A 107 -2.94 -3.28 -20.65
N ARG A 108 -4.12 -2.88 -20.17
CA ARG A 108 -4.58 -3.11 -18.80
C ARG A 108 -5.15 -4.51 -18.59
N PHE A 109 -4.86 -5.10 -17.43
CA PHE A 109 -5.41 -6.39 -16.99
C PHE A 109 -6.77 -6.21 -16.31
N SER A 110 -7.71 -5.54 -16.98
CA SER A 110 -9.09 -5.36 -16.52
C SER A 110 -10.02 -5.12 -17.72
N ASP A 111 -11.33 -4.99 -17.48
CA ASP A 111 -12.26 -4.50 -18.49
C ASP A 111 -12.13 -2.99 -18.74
N GLY A 112 -11.39 -2.27 -17.88
CA GLY A 112 -10.99 -0.91 -18.17
C GLY A 112 -9.91 -0.34 -17.25
N LYS A 113 -10.19 0.83 -16.67
CA LYS A 113 -9.26 1.55 -15.79
C LYS A 113 -8.85 0.70 -14.59
N ILE A 114 -7.56 0.70 -14.28
CA ILE A 114 -6.99 0.03 -13.10
C ILE A 114 -6.61 1.05 -12.02
N GLN A 115 -6.02 0.60 -10.92
CA GLN A 115 -5.62 1.45 -9.78
C GLN A 115 -4.83 2.70 -10.22
N THR A 116 -3.84 2.52 -11.08
CA THR A 116 -3.02 3.62 -11.65
C THR A 116 -3.87 4.67 -12.36
N ASP A 117 -4.82 4.23 -13.19
CA ASP A 117 -5.65 5.15 -13.97
C ASP A 117 -6.58 5.97 -13.06
N TRP A 118 -7.16 5.34 -12.03
CA TRP A 118 -8.03 6.04 -11.08
C TRP A 118 -7.26 7.00 -10.16
N ILE A 119 -6.01 6.68 -9.81
CA ILE A 119 -5.13 7.62 -9.09
C ILE A 119 -4.75 8.80 -10.01
N ALA A 120 -4.48 8.56 -11.29
CA ALA A 120 -4.24 9.62 -12.26
C ALA A 120 -5.47 10.54 -12.43
N ASP A 121 -6.68 9.97 -12.44
CA ASP A 121 -7.94 10.73 -12.42
C ASP A 121 -8.08 11.58 -11.15
N LEU A 122 -7.78 11.00 -9.98
CA LEU A 122 -7.83 11.70 -8.70
C LEU A 122 -6.91 12.93 -8.68
N LEU A 123 -5.72 12.80 -9.27
CA LEU A 123 -4.77 13.89 -9.42
C LEU A 123 -5.18 14.90 -10.50
N ASN A 124 -6.15 14.56 -11.35
CA ASN A 124 -6.54 15.32 -12.53
C ASN A 124 -5.32 15.59 -13.43
N LEU A 125 -4.55 14.54 -13.71
CA LEU A 125 -3.43 14.62 -14.63
C LEU A 125 -3.94 14.97 -16.05
N PRO A 126 -3.21 15.81 -16.80
CA PRO A 126 -3.62 16.17 -18.16
C PRO A 126 -3.58 14.96 -19.11
N ASN A 127 -2.66 14.02 -18.87
CA ASN A 127 -2.53 12.78 -19.61
C ASN A 127 -2.25 11.60 -18.65
N TYR A 128 -2.65 10.39 -19.02
CA TYR A 128 -2.22 9.19 -18.28
C TYR A 128 -0.75 8.88 -18.56
N PRO A 129 0.07 8.54 -17.54
CA PRO A 129 1.46 8.13 -17.75
C PRO A 129 1.57 6.98 -18.78
N PRO A 130 2.36 7.14 -19.86
CA PRO A 130 2.57 6.07 -20.82
C PRO A 130 3.39 4.92 -20.20
N PRO A 131 3.25 3.68 -20.73
CA PRO A 131 4.12 2.58 -20.33
C PRO A 131 5.56 2.83 -20.82
N TYR A 132 6.55 2.57 -19.97
CA TYR A 132 7.97 2.81 -20.23
C TYR A 132 8.45 2.25 -21.58
N PHE A 133 8.10 1.01 -21.93
CA PHE A 133 8.56 0.41 -23.19
C PHE A 133 7.93 1.03 -24.45
N LEU A 134 6.90 1.86 -24.30
CA LEU A 134 6.28 2.62 -25.38
C LEU A 134 6.38 4.13 -25.17
N SER A 135 7.18 4.61 -24.21
CA SER A 135 7.25 6.04 -23.85
C SER A 135 8.13 6.86 -24.79
N SER A 136 9.03 6.22 -25.55
CA SER A 136 9.87 6.92 -26.51
C SER A 136 9.03 7.67 -27.55
N GLY A 137 9.21 8.99 -27.63
CA GLY A 137 8.42 9.86 -28.50
C GLY A 137 6.99 10.13 -28.04
N GLN A 138 6.61 9.74 -26.81
CA GLN A 138 5.34 10.07 -26.19
C GLN A 138 5.47 11.26 -25.23
N ASP A 139 4.35 11.88 -24.88
CA ASP A 139 4.29 12.90 -23.83
C ASP A 139 4.46 12.27 -22.44
N THR A 140 5.58 12.54 -21.79
CA THR A 140 5.92 12.11 -20.44
C THR A 140 5.69 13.21 -19.40
N SER A 141 5.05 14.33 -19.76
CA SER A 141 4.81 15.47 -18.85
C SER A 141 3.95 15.14 -17.63
N SER A 142 3.25 13.99 -17.65
CA SER A 142 2.46 13.46 -16.53
C SER A 142 3.14 12.32 -15.75
N GLY A 143 4.40 12.01 -16.07
CA GLY A 143 5.16 10.88 -15.52
C GLY A 143 5.17 9.67 -16.45
N VAL A 144 5.66 8.53 -15.95
CA VAL A 144 5.84 7.28 -16.72
C VAL A 144 5.51 6.07 -15.86
N ASN A 145 4.89 5.06 -16.45
CA ASN A 145 4.56 3.80 -15.80
C ASN A 145 5.60 2.71 -16.14
N PHE A 146 6.30 2.22 -15.14
CA PHE A 146 7.29 1.15 -15.19
C PHE A 146 6.76 -0.21 -14.71
N ALA A 147 5.49 -0.30 -14.27
CA ALA A 147 4.90 -1.54 -13.79
C ALA A 147 4.77 -2.57 -14.92
N VAL A 148 5.07 -3.83 -14.64
CA VAL A 148 5.04 -4.91 -15.63
C VAL A 148 4.25 -6.09 -15.09
N ALA A 149 3.22 -6.53 -15.81
CA ALA A 149 2.40 -7.65 -15.37
C ALA A 149 3.20 -8.94 -15.16
N GLY A 150 2.91 -9.60 -14.04
CA GLY A 150 3.62 -10.80 -13.56
C GLY A 150 4.91 -10.50 -12.79
N SER A 151 5.30 -9.23 -12.62
CA SER A 151 6.43 -8.86 -11.79
C SER A 151 6.22 -9.24 -10.33
N GLY A 152 7.29 -9.76 -9.73
CA GLY A 152 7.47 -9.91 -8.30
C GLY A 152 8.75 -9.18 -7.86
N VAL A 153 9.11 -9.37 -6.60
CA VAL A 153 10.38 -8.88 -6.04
C VAL A 153 11.49 -9.89 -6.24
N THR A 154 11.20 -11.15 -5.92
CA THR A 154 12.15 -12.27 -5.88
C THR A 154 11.78 -13.34 -6.90
N LEU A 155 10.53 -13.83 -6.85
CA LEU A 155 9.97 -14.79 -7.77
C LEU A 155 8.93 -14.06 -8.62
N ALA A 156 9.19 -13.98 -9.91
CA ALA A 156 8.31 -13.28 -10.84
C ALA A 156 7.84 -14.24 -11.92
N LEU A 157 6.57 -14.09 -12.32
CA LEU A 157 6.01 -14.73 -13.52
C LEU A 157 6.45 -14.02 -14.81
N ASN A 158 7.21 -12.92 -14.66
CA ASN A 158 7.81 -12.11 -15.72
C ASN A 158 9.30 -11.89 -15.41
N PRO A 159 10.21 -11.86 -16.42
CA PRO A 159 11.63 -11.63 -16.18
C PRO A 159 11.97 -10.26 -15.56
N ILE A 160 11.10 -9.25 -15.70
CA ILE A 160 11.34 -7.93 -15.12
C ILE A 160 10.79 -7.92 -13.69
N SER A 161 11.67 -7.92 -12.69
CA SER A 161 11.28 -7.76 -11.27
C SER A 161 11.05 -6.29 -10.91
N LEU A 162 10.53 -6.01 -9.71
CA LEU A 162 10.47 -4.64 -9.17
C LEU A 162 11.84 -3.94 -9.25
N GLY A 163 12.92 -4.66 -8.91
CA GLY A 163 14.29 -4.13 -9.04
C GLY A 163 14.65 -3.74 -10.46
N GLY A 164 14.30 -4.57 -11.45
CA GLY A 164 14.52 -4.25 -12.86
C GLY A 164 13.70 -3.05 -13.34
N GLN A 165 12.52 -2.81 -12.77
CA GLN A 165 11.73 -1.60 -13.05
C GLN A 165 12.41 -0.34 -12.50
N VAL A 166 13.02 -0.42 -11.31
CA VAL A 166 13.83 0.67 -10.75
C VAL A 166 15.08 0.92 -11.60
N ASP A 167 15.72 -0.13 -12.11
CA ASP A 167 16.85 -0.01 -13.06
C ASP A 167 16.43 0.73 -14.34
N ASN A 168 15.25 0.39 -14.88
CA ASN A 168 14.68 1.09 -16.03
C ASN A 168 14.38 2.56 -15.75
N PHE A 169 13.89 2.89 -14.55
CA PHE A 169 13.68 4.28 -14.13
C PHE A 169 15.01 5.04 -14.01
N GLU A 170 16.04 4.44 -13.42
CA GLU A 170 17.36 5.04 -13.36
C GLU A 170 17.92 5.30 -14.77
N LEU A 171 17.75 4.36 -15.71
CA LEU A 171 18.15 4.57 -17.11
C LEU A 171 17.34 5.68 -17.77
N PHE A 172 16.03 5.72 -17.55
CA PHE A 172 15.15 6.75 -18.08
C PHE A 172 15.57 8.16 -17.64
N LEU A 173 15.93 8.33 -16.36
CA LEU A 173 16.43 9.60 -15.82
C LEU A 173 17.78 10.04 -16.43
N ARG A 174 18.53 9.15 -17.09
CA ARG A 174 19.76 9.53 -17.83
C ARG A 174 19.45 10.15 -19.19
N THR A 175 18.27 9.88 -19.75
CA THR A 175 17.89 10.26 -21.12
C THR A 175 16.89 11.43 -21.19
N ASP A 176 16.21 11.79 -20.09
CA ASP A 176 15.14 12.80 -20.06
C ASP A 176 14.94 13.38 -18.62
N PRO A 177 14.15 14.45 -18.36
CA PRO A 177 14.59 15.85 -18.26
C PRO A 177 14.13 16.50 -16.93
N TYR A 178 13.82 15.71 -15.90
CA TYR A 178 13.16 16.23 -14.69
C TYR A 178 14.16 16.88 -13.75
N SER A 179 13.83 18.07 -13.23
CA SER A 179 14.59 18.68 -12.16
C SER A 179 14.46 17.84 -10.88
N LYS A 180 15.45 17.95 -9.98
CA LYS A 180 15.39 17.31 -8.65
C LYS A 180 14.14 17.73 -7.88
N GLU A 181 13.70 18.98 -8.05
CA GLU A 181 12.48 19.51 -7.45
C GLU A 181 11.23 18.85 -8.04
N ALA A 182 11.16 18.66 -9.35
CA ALA A 182 10.05 17.97 -10.00
C ALA A 182 9.93 16.52 -9.51
N LEU A 183 11.05 15.81 -9.37
CA LEU A 183 11.07 14.45 -8.81
C LEU A 183 10.65 14.41 -7.33
N ALA A 184 11.17 15.34 -6.51
CA ALA A 184 10.80 15.43 -5.11
C ALA A 184 9.31 15.76 -4.91
N ASN A 185 8.72 16.55 -5.80
CA ASN A 185 7.31 16.91 -5.76
C ASN A 185 6.40 15.92 -6.50
N SER A 186 6.96 14.94 -7.22
CA SER A 186 6.19 13.90 -7.91
C SER A 186 5.53 12.93 -6.93
N LEU A 187 4.51 12.23 -7.42
CA LEU A 187 3.87 11.13 -6.72
C LEU A 187 4.32 9.81 -7.33
N THR A 188 4.53 8.81 -6.50
CA THR A 188 4.89 7.46 -6.95
C THR A 188 3.90 6.43 -6.41
N LEU A 189 3.47 5.49 -7.25
CA LEU A 189 2.73 4.29 -6.85
C LEU A 189 3.65 3.06 -6.98
N VAL A 190 3.74 2.25 -5.92
CA VAL A 190 4.40 0.93 -5.93
C VAL A 190 3.36 -0.11 -5.57
N SER A 191 3.02 -1.02 -6.49
CA SER A 191 1.98 -2.04 -6.31
C SER A 191 2.47 -3.43 -6.71
N VAL A 192 2.95 -4.21 -5.73
CA VAL A 192 3.33 -5.62 -5.93
C VAL A 192 2.39 -6.49 -5.11
N VAL A 193 1.45 -7.18 -5.79
CA VAL A 193 0.25 -7.75 -5.18
C VAL A 193 0.25 -9.28 -5.14
N GLY A 194 1.44 -9.87 -5.05
CA GLY A 194 1.59 -11.26 -4.62
C GLY A 194 1.96 -12.28 -5.69
N ASN A 195 2.50 -11.84 -6.84
CA ASN A 195 3.09 -12.77 -7.82
C ASN A 195 4.19 -13.66 -7.21
N ASP A 196 4.98 -13.12 -6.27
CA ASP A 196 5.96 -13.89 -5.48
C ASP A 196 5.30 -15.09 -4.78
N TYR A 197 4.14 -14.88 -4.14
CA TYR A 197 3.42 -15.91 -3.40
C TYR A 197 2.74 -16.94 -4.31
N LEU A 198 2.27 -16.53 -5.49
CA LEU A 198 1.75 -17.46 -6.51
C LEU A 198 2.87 -18.37 -7.07
N ALA A 199 4.10 -17.86 -7.13
CA ALA A 199 5.26 -18.60 -7.60
C ALA A 199 5.93 -19.45 -6.50
N PHE A 200 5.67 -19.14 -5.22
CA PHE A 200 6.24 -19.83 -4.08
C PHE A 200 5.87 -21.33 -4.07
N LYS A 201 6.87 -22.19 -3.85
CA LYS A 201 6.74 -23.67 -3.80
C LYS A 201 7.17 -24.26 -2.46
N GLY A 202 7.41 -23.43 -1.45
CA GLY A 202 7.73 -23.91 -0.12
C GLY A 202 6.58 -24.72 0.47
N THR A 203 6.92 -25.62 1.37
CA THR A 203 5.97 -26.59 1.95
C THR A 203 5.80 -26.40 3.44
N THR A 204 6.60 -25.53 4.05
CA THR A 204 6.61 -25.24 5.49
C THR A 204 6.34 -23.78 5.79
N SER A 205 5.83 -23.48 6.99
CA SER A 205 5.61 -22.12 7.47
C SER A 205 6.93 -21.36 7.64
N ALA A 206 8.00 -22.00 8.09
CA ALA A 206 9.32 -21.37 8.20
C ALA A 206 9.85 -20.88 6.85
N GLU A 207 9.72 -21.70 5.79
CA GLU A 207 10.06 -21.28 4.43
C GLU A 207 9.21 -20.09 3.99
N LEU A 208 7.91 -20.09 4.33
CA LEU A 208 7.01 -18.97 4.02
C LEU A 208 7.40 -17.68 4.75
N PHE A 209 7.72 -17.75 6.04
CA PHE A 209 8.16 -16.58 6.82
C PHE A 209 9.44 -15.98 6.27
N VAL A 210 10.46 -16.81 6.03
CA VAL A 210 11.72 -16.37 5.41
C VAL A 210 11.46 -15.79 4.02
N PHE A 211 10.54 -16.37 3.26
CA PHE A 211 10.17 -15.85 1.96
C PHE A 211 9.46 -14.51 2.04
N VAL A 212 8.50 -14.33 2.97
CA VAL A 212 7.84 -13.03 3.21
C VAL A 212 8.86 -11.98 3.61
N GLU A 213 9.78 -12.29 4.51
CA GLU A 213 10.88 -11.41 4.91
C GLU A 213 11.74 -11.02 3.70
N THR A 214 12.09 -11.98 2.85
CA THR A 214 12.88 -11.73 1.63
C THR A 214 12.14 -10.81 0.66
N VAL A 215 10.85 -11.07 0.43
CA VAL A 215 10.00 -10.24 -0.45
C VAL A 215 9.91 -8.82 0.09
N VAL A 216 9.55 -8.64 1.37
CA VAL A 216 9.39 -7.31 1.97
C VAL A 216 10.71 -6.56 2.05
N SER A 217 11.81 -7.24 2.39
CA SER A 217 13.16 -6.64 2.37
C SER A 217 13.55 -6.16 0.97
N GLY A 218 13.18 -6.91 -0.06
CA GLY A 218 13.38 -6.48 -1.45
C GLY A 218 12.47 -5.31 -1.86
N ILE A 219 11.23 -5.22 -1.34
CA ILE A 219 10.39 -4.01 -1.49
C ILE A 219 11.10 -2.83 -0.83
N GLN A 220 11.50 -2.97 0.44
CA GLN A 220 12.18 -1.92 1.21
C GLN A 220 13.44 -1.43 0.51
N ALA A 221 14.28 -2.33 0.02
CA ALA A 221 15.49 -1.97 -0.71
C ALA A 221 15.18 -1.15 -1.97
N ASN A 222 14.15 -1.52 -2.73
CA ASN A 222 13.74 -0.76 -3.92
C ASN A 222 13.06 0.57 -3.57
N LEU A 223 12.32 0.66 -2.46
CA LEU A 223 11.80 1.91 -1.93
C LEU A 223 12.94 2.87 -1.54
N GLN A 224 14.01 2.36 -0.90
CA GLN A 224 15.21 3.15 -0.61
C GLN A 224 15.86 3.66 -1.90
N ARG A 225 16.02 2.80 -2.92
CA ARG A 225 16.56 3.22 -4.22
C ARG A 225 15.72 4.30 -4.88
N LEU A 226 14.40 4.19 -4.86
CA LEU A 226 13.49 5.22 -5.38
C LEU A 226 13.65 6.55 -4.63
N TYR A 227 13.83 6.50 -3.31
CA TYR A 227 14.17 7.68 -2.51
C TYR A 227 15.52 8.28 -2.93
N ASP A 228 16.55 7.46 -3.09
CA ASP A 228 17.89 7.91 -3.50
C ASP A 228 17.88 8.55 -4.90
N LEU A 229 16.99 8.09 -5.78
CA LEU A 229 16.72 8.67 -7.11
C LEU A 229 15.90 9.98 -7.08
N GLY A 230 15.48 10.44 -5.89
CA GLY A 230 14.87 11.77 -5.70
C GLY A 230 13.37 11.77 -5.45
N LEU A 231 12.72 10.60 -5.40
CA LEU A 231 11.28 10.51 -5.12
C LEU A 231 11.03 10.68 -3.62
N ARG A 232 10.02 11.47 -3.24
CA ARG A 232 9.71 11.76 -1.83
C ARG A 232 8.31 11.36 -1.42
N ASN A 233 7.32 11.47 -2.30
CA ASN A 233 5.93 11.10 -2.03
C ASN A 233 5.64 9.74 -2.68
N VAL A 234 5.57 8.68 -1.88
CA VAL A 234 5.42 7.32 -2.38
C VAL A 234 4.25 6.63 -1.71
N MET A 235 3.35 6.09 -2.51
CA MET A 235 2.24 5.25 -2.09
C MET A 235 2.61 3.79 -2.36
N VAL A 236 2.61 2.97 -1.33
CA VAL A 236 2.91 1.54 -1.43
C VAL A 236 1.63 0.76 -1.16
N ALA A 237 1.18 -0.03 -2.12
CA ALA A 237 -0.01 -0.85 -1.95
C ALA A 237 0.35 -2.13 -1.17
N ASN A 238 -0.37 -2.42 -0.09
CA ASN A 238 -0.22 -3.68 0.65
C ASN A 238 -1.01 -4.82 -0.05
N LEU A 239 -0.92 -6.05 0.45
CA LEU A 239 -1.69 -7.17 -0.10
C LEU A 239 -3.14 -7.15 0.37
N PHE A 240 -4.07 -7.52 -0.50
CA PHE A 240 -5.44 -7.81 -0.10
C PHE A 240 -5.62 -9.29 0.33
N GLN A 241 -6.82 -9.70 0.71
CA GLN A 241 -7.15 -11.12 0.93
C GLN A 241 -7.10 -11.89 -0.40
N THR A 242 -5.91 -12.30 -0.82
CA THR A 242 -5.66 -12.89 -2.14
C THR A 242 -6.45 -14.18 -2.39
N ASP A 243 -6.85 -14.91 -1.33
CA ASP A 243 -7.67 -16.13 -1.39
C ASP A 243 -9.13 -15.84 -1.73
N CYS A 244 -9.53 -14.58 -1.74
CA CYS A 244 -10.81 -14.13 -2.27
C CYS A 244 -10.80 -14.03 -3.81
N ALA A 245 -9.63 -14.06 -4.46
CA ALA A 245 -9.54 -14.04 -5.91
C ALA A 245 -10.20 -15.30 -6.53
N PRO A 246 -10.85 -15.18 -7.71
CA PRO A 246 -11.58 -16.30 -8.29
C PRO A 246 -10.75 -17.54 -8.62
N LEU A 247 -9.44 -17.38 -8.82
CA LEU A 247 -8.47 -18.47 -8.92
C LEU A 247 -8.61 -19.49 -7.77
N PHE A 248 -8.86 -18.98 -6.56
CA PHE A 248 -9.06 -19.78 -5.35
C PHE A 248 -10.54 -20.10 -5.15
N THR A 249 -11.41 -19.10 -5.18
CA THR A 249 -12.83 -19.25 -4.81
C THR A 249 -13.63 -20.09 -5.79
N ARG A 250 -13.16 -20.31 -7.02
CA ARG A 250 -13.78 -21.27 -7.96
C ARG A 250 -14.00 -22.66 -7.35
N LYS A 251 -13.12 -23.09 -6.42
CA LYS A 251 -13.22 -24.38 -5.71
C LYS A 251 -14.47 -24.51 -4.85
N ASN A 252 -15.00 -23.38 -4.36
CA ASN A 252 -16.22 -23.32 -3.56
C ASN A 252 -17.39 -22.63 -4.30
N GLY A 253 -17.31 -22.57 -5.64
CA GLY A 253 -18.34 -21.94 -6.45
C GLY A 253 -18.44 -20.42 -6.30
N TYR A 254 -17.33 -19.75 -5.96
CA TYR A 254 -17.23 -18.29 -5.82
C TYR A 254 -18.06 -17.69 -4.67
N THR A 255 -18.28 -18.48 -3.61
CA THR A 255 -19.20 -18.11 -2.53
C THR A 255 -18.51 -17.38 -1.38
N LYS A 256 -17.24 -17.68 -1.14
CA LYS A 256 -16.43 -17.07 -0.06
C LYS A 256 -14.94 -17.22 -0.34
N CYS A 257 -14.12 -16.44 0.35
CA CYS A 257 -12.67 -16.65 0.37
C CYS A 257 -12.34 -18.03 0.96
N THR A 258 -11.29 -18.68 0.47
CA THR A 258 -11.04 -20.09 0.76
C THR A 258 -10.22 -20.34 2.02
N GLY A 259 -9.49 -19.33 2.51
CA GLY A 259 -8.46 -19.45 3.54
C GLY A 259 -7.20 -20.17 3.06
N GLU A 260 -7.09 -20.49 1.77
CA GLU A 260 -5.96 -21.28 1.22
C GLU A 260 -4.63 -20.52 1.24
N ASP A 261 -4.70 -19.19 1.26
CA ASP A 261 -3.53 -18.33 1.38
C ASP A 261 -3.02 -18.23 2.84
N GLY A 262 -3.70 -18.88 3.79
CA GLY A 262 -3.32 -18.79 5.21
C GLY A 262 -3.20 -17.32 5.66
N PRO A 263 -2.31 -17.00 6.61
CA PRO A 263 -2.13 -15.64 7.10
C PRO A 263 -1.06 -14.83 6.34
N PHE A 264 -0.62 -15.25 5.14
CA PHE A 264 0.50 -14.54 4.48
C PHE A 264 0.20 -13.08 4.13
N PRO A 265 -1.01 -12.69 3.67
CA PRO A 265 -1.27 -11.28 3.41
C PRO A 265 -1.10 -10.43 4.67
N GLN A 266 -1.56 -10.93 5.82
CA GLN A 266 -1.46 -10.26 7.10
C GLN A 266 0.01 -10.14 7.55
N ILE A 267 0.80 -11.21 7.43
CA ILE A 267 2.22 -11.20 7.79
C ILE A 267 3.01 -10.25 6.89
N HIS A 268 2.79 -10.33 5.57
CA HIS A 268 3.40 -9.41 4.60
C HIS A 268 3.05 -7.97 4.95
N ASN A 269 1.78 -7.67 5.20
CA ASN A 269 1.32 -6.32 5.46
C ASN A 269 1.91 -5.75 6.75
N ALA A 270 2.06 -6.57 7.79
CA ALA A 270 2.73 -6.18 9.03
C ALA A 270 4.22 -5.87 8.80
N PHE A 271 4.93 -6.72 8.05
CA PHE A 271 6.33 -6.50 7.71
C PHE A 271 6.51 -5.26 6.84
N LEU A 272 5.61 -5.05 5.88
CA LEU A 272 5.61 -3.90 4.98
C LEU A 272 5.37 -2.59 5.76
N LEU A 273 4.48 -2.60 6.74
CA LEU A 273 4.26 -1.45 7.64
C LEU A 273 5.55 -1.05 8.34
N GLY A 274 6.25 -2.01 8.96
CA GLY A 274 7.54 -1.77 9.61
C GLY A 274 8.61 -1.28 8.63
N ALA A 275 8.67 -1.86 7.42
CA ALA A 275 9.61 -1.44 6.38
C ALA A 275 9.40 0.02 5.94
N VAL A 276 8.15 0.43 5.70
CA VAL A 276 7.82 1.81 5.29
C VAL A 276 8.07 2.80 6.42
N GLN A 277 7.73 2.44 7.67
CA GLN A 277 8.08 3.24 8.85
C GLN A 277 9.59 3.45 8.96
N SER A 278 10.38 2.39 8.76
CA SER A 278 11.84 2.44 8.79
C SER A 278 12.40 3.38 7.71
N ILE A 279 11.88 3.31 6.48
CA ILE A 279 12.25 4.24 5.40
C ILE A 279 11.95 5.68 5.81
N ASN A 280 10.74 5.98 6.29
CA ASN A 280 10.38 7.34 6.70
C ASN A 280 11.26 7.87 7.85
N ALA A 281 11.61 7.02 8.81
CA ALA A 281 12.46 7.40 9.95
C ALA A 281 13.91 7.70 9.55
N GLN A 282 14.45 6.96 8.57
CA GLN A 282 15.85 7.07 8.16
C GLN A 282 16.10 8.13 7.09
N ASN A 283 15.06 8.59 6.40
CA ASN A 283 15.17 9.40 5.19
C ASN A 283 14.44 10.74 5.34
N PRO A 284 15.17 11.84 5.62
CA PRO A 284 14.58 13.16 5.78
C PRO A 284 13.74 13.60 4.58
N GLY A 285 12.49 13.98 4.83
CA GLY A 285 11.56 14.44 3.79
C GLY A 285 10.90 13.31 2.99
N ALA A 286 11.14 12.04 3.33
CA ALA A 286 10.32 10.94 2.83
C ALA A 286 8.89 11.07 3.39
N ARG A 287 7.90 10.97 2.50
CA ARG A 287 6.48 10.91 2.80
C ARG A 287 5.93 9.64 2.16
N PHE A 288 6.28 8.49 2.74
CA PHE A 288 5.87 7.20 2.21
C PHE A 288 4.65 6.72 3.00
N ILE A 289 3.58 6.39 2.30
CA ILE A 289 2.32 5.93 2.89
C ILE A 289 1.94 4.57 2.33
N ILE A 290 1.08 3.85 3.05
CA ILE A 290 0.52 2.58 2.58
C ILE A 290 -0.92 2.81 2.12
N LEU A 291 -1.26 2.35 0.91
CA LEU A 291 -2.64 2.16 0.49
C LEU A 291 -3.11 0.82 1.03
N ASP A 292 -4.05 0.85 1.97
CA ASP A 292 -4.51 -0.36 2.67
C ASP A 292 -5.54 -1.12 1.82
N GLN A 293 -5.02 -1.87 0.85
CA GLN A 293 -5.81 -2.75 0.00
C GLN A 293 -6.53 -3.82 0.80
N TYR A 294 -5.90 -4.35 1.85
CA TYR A 294 -6.53 -5.34 2.73
C TYR A 294 -7.86 -4.83 3.31
N ALA A 295 -7.83 -3.65 3.93
CA ALA A 295 -9.03 -3.04 4.49
C ALA A 295 -10.04 -2.65 3.40
N ALA A 296 -9.57 -2.11 2.27
CA ALA A 296 -10.44 -1.65 1.19
C ALA A 296 -11.18 -2.80 0.48
N PHE A 297 -10.50 -3.92 0.23
CA PHE A 297 -11.12 -5.12 -0.35
C PHE A 297 -12.06 -5.80 0.65
N ASP A 298 -11.68 -5.93 1.93
CA ASP A 298 -12.59 -6.45 2.96
C ASP A 298 -13.90 -5.65 3.00
N ARG A 299 -13.79 -4.32 2.94
CA ARG A 299 -14.94 -3.43 2.87
C ARG A 299 -15.77 -3.66 1.61
N LEU A 300 -15.12 -3.78 0.45
CA LEU A 300 -15.79 -4.06 -0.82
C LEU A 300 -16.56 -5.39 -0.76
N PHE A 301 -15.97 -6.44 -0.19
CA PHE A 301 -16.63 -7.75 -0.08
C PHE A 301 -17.85 -7.70 0.84
N LYS A 302 -17.75 -7.01 1.98
CA LYS A 302 -18.87 -6.86 2.94
C LYS A 302 -20.03 -6.05 2.36
N ASP A 303 -19.73 -4.96 1.65
CA ASP A 303 -20.73 -4.03 1.12
C ASP A 303 -21.03 -4.26 -0.38
N ALA A 304 -20.60 -5.40 -0.95
CA ALA A 304 -20.65 -5.68 -2.38
C ALA A 304 -22.05 -5.43 -2.98
N ASN A 305 -23.07 -6.08 -2.42
CA ASN A 305 -24.44 -5.97 -2.90
C ASN A 305 -25.01 -4.55 -2.78
N ALA A 306 -24.68 -3.84 -1.69
CA ALA A 306 -25.13 -2.46 -1.47
C ALA A 306 -24.56 -1.49 -2.51
N ASN A 307 -23.37 -1.80 -3.06
CA ASN A 307 -22.69 -1.03 -4.08
C ASN A 307 -22.91 -1.57 -5.51
N GLY A 308 -23.88 -2.47 -5.70
CA GLY A 308 -24.27 -2.99 -7.02
C GLY A 308 -23.42 -4.16 -7.52
N PHE A 309 -22.45 -4.64 -6.74
CA PHE A 309 -21.66 -5.84 -7.04
C PHE A 309 -22.42 -7.10 -6.64
N THR A 310 -23.35 -7.55 -7.50
CA THR A 310 -24.25 -8.67 -7.19
C THR A 310 -23.79 -10.03 -7.69
N ASP A 311 -22.64 -10.11 -8.37
CA ASP A 311 -22.15 -11.38 -8.95
C ASP A 311 -21.28 -12.18 -7.96
N GLY A 312 -21.11 -11.69 -6.73
CA GLY A 312 -20.24 -12.28 -5.72
C GLY A 312 -18.78 -12.25 -6.13
N LEU A 313 -18.01 -13.28 -5.78
CA LEU A 313 -16.59 -13.42 -6.13
C LEU A 313 -16.40 -14.06 -7.51
N LYS A 314 -17.46 -14.18 -8.32
CA LYS A 314 -17.39 -14.77 -9.65
C LYS A 314 -16.78 -13.78 -10.64
N PRO A 315 -15.83 -14.21 -11.50
CA PRO A 315 -15.24 -13.31 -12.49
C PRO A 315 -16.23 -13.06 -13.64
N CYS A 316 -16.19 -11.85 -14.20
CA CYS A 316 -17.03 -11.52 -15.35
C CYS A 316 -16.58 -12.25 -16.62
N CYS A 317 -15.27 -12.33 -16.85
CA CYS A 317 -14.65 -13.00 -17.98
C CYS A 317 -13.97 -14.29 -17.53
N ARG A 318 -14.41 -15.42 -18.11
CA ARG A 318 -13.88 -16.74 -17.74
C ARG A 318 -13.77 -17.67 -18.94
N GLY A 319 -12.81 -18.58 -18.90
CA GLY A 319 -12.71 -19.66 -19.88
C GLY A 319 -13.98 -20.50 -19.99
N THR A 320 -14.22 -21.04 -21.18
CA THR A 320 -15.28 -22.03 -21.42
C THR A 320 -14.96 -23.41 -20.84
N SER A 321 -13.69 -23.67 -20.51
CA SER A 321 -13.23 -24.89 -19.83
C SER A 321 -12.14 -24.57 -18.80
N ASN A 322 -11.74 -25.56 -18.01
CA ASN A 322 -10.64 -25.42 -17.04
C ASN A 322 -9.26 -25.19 -17.70
N SER A 323 -9.13 -25.43 -19.00
CA SER A 323 -7.88 -25.25 -19.75
C SER A 323 -7.84 -23.94 -20.53
N THR A 324 -8.90 -23.15 -20.51
CA THR A 324 -8.96 -21.86 -21.22
C THR A 324 -9.16 -20.72 -20.24
N LYS A 325 -8.74 -19.52 -20.64
CA LYS A 325 -8.74 -18.30 -19.83
C LYS A 325 -9.45 -17.17 -20.56
N CYS A 326 -9.69 -16.07 -19.86
CA CYS A 326 -10.18 -14.85 -20.47
C CYS A 326 -9.22 -14.37 -21.58
N GLY A 327 -9.75 -14.14 -22.79
CA GLY A 327 -8.97 -13.70 -23.94
C GLY A 327 -8.50 -14.83 -24.88
N ASP A 328 -8.64 -16.10 -24.48
CA ASP A 328 -8.25 -17.23 -25.35
C ASP A 328 -9.15 -17.36 -26.58
N VAL A 329 -8.53 -17.68 -27.72
CA VAL A 329 -9.21 -17.97 -28.99
C VAL A 329 -8.73 -19.30 -29.55
N GLU A 330 -9.61 -20.00 -30.26
CA GLU A 330 -9.25 -21.22 -30.97
C GLU A 330 -8.40 -20.87 -32.20
N SER A 331 -7.24 -21.52 -32.34
CA SER A 331 -6.25 -21.18 -33.38
C SER A 331 -6.79 -21.28 -34.81
N GLN A 332 -7.65 -22.27 -35.08
CA GLN A 332 -8.17 -22.55 -36.43
C GLN A 332 -9.36 -21.66 -36.81
N THR A 333 -10.31 -21.46 -35.90
CA THR A 333 -11.59 -20.79 -36.21
C THR A 333 -11.66 -19.36 -35.70
N GLN A 334 -10.70 -18.94 -34.86
CA GLN A 334 -10.72 -17.68 -34.12
C GLN A 334 -11.94 -17.52 -33.21
N LYS A 335 -12.63 -18.62 -32.90
CA LYS A 335 -13.75 -18.64 -31.96
C LYS A 335 -13.25 -18.35 -30.55
N TRP A 336 -13.99 -17.50 -29.82
CA TRP A 336 -13.69 -17.20 -28.43
C TRP A 336 -13.86 -18.44 -27.55
N LEU A 337 -12.88 -18.70 -26.69
CA LEU A 337 -12.86 -19.79 -25.71
C LEU A 337 -13.11 -19.30 -24.29
N TYR A 338 -13.85 -18.19 -24.18
CA TYR A 338 -14.26 -17.57 -22.93
C TYR A 338 -15.70 -17.04 -23.04
N THR A 339 -16.28 -16.75 -21.89
CA THR A 339 -17.57 -16.07 -21.74
C THR A 339 -17.37 -14.78 -20.95
N VAL A 340 -18.13 -13.74 -21.32
CA VAL A 340 -18.17 -12.46 -20.61
C VAL A 340 -19.57 -12.27 -20.01
N CYS A 341 -19.65 -11.82 -18.77
CA CYS A 341 -20.91 -11.55 -18.09
C CYS A 341 -21.69 -10.42 -18.81
N LYS A 342 -23.03 -10.51 -18.79
CA LYS A 342 -23.88 -9.52 -19.48
C LYS A 342 -23.81 -8.12 -18.85
N LYS A 343 -23.59 -8.06 -17.53
CA LYS A 343 -23.62 -6.83 -16.74
C LYS A 343 -22.29 -6.65 -16.00
N ARG A 344 -21.30 -6.11 -16.70
CA ARG A 344 -19.92 -5.94 -16.23
C ARG A 344 -19.81 -5.17 -14.90
N GLY A 345 -20.64 -4.16 -14.69
CA GLY A 345 -20.67 -3.38 -13.44
C GLY A 345 -21.13 -4.13 -12.18
N ARG A 346 -21.55 -5.40 -12.29
CA ARG A 346 -21.93 -6.24 -11.14
C ARG A 346 -20.79 -7.11 -10.61
N ALA A 347 -19.70 -7.23 -11.35
CA ALA A 347 -18.60 -8.11 -11.01
C ALA A 347 -17.51 -7.35 -10.25
N ILE A 348 -17.05 -7.91 -9.14
CA ILE A 348 -15.86 -7.43 -8.44
C ILE A 348 -14.61 -7.76 -9.25
N PHE A 349 -14.54 -8.98 -9.76
CA PHE A 349 -13.40 -9.46 -10.54
C PHE A 349 -13.70 -9.48 -12.03
N TRP A 350 -12.73 -9.04 -12.82
CA TRP A 350 -12.75 -9.15 -14.27
C TRP A 350 -12.44 -10.56 -14.73
N ASP A 351 -11.31 -11.11 -14.29
CA ASP A 351 -10.87 -12.49 -14.58
C ASP A 351 -10.51 -13.22 -13.28
N ASP A 352 -9.80 -14.35 -13.37
CA ASP A 352 -9.48 -15.19 -12.21
C ASP A 352 -8.64 -14.50 -11.11
N VAL A 353 -8.00 -13.37 -11.39
CA VAL A 353 -7.15 -12.68 -10.41
C VAL A 353 -7.31 -11.16 -10.39
N HIS A 354 -7.76 -10.53 -11.48
CA HIS A 354 -7.77 -9.08 -11.58
C HIS A 354 -9.13 -8.46 -11.24
N PRO A 355 -9.18 -7.36 -10.46
CA PRO A 355 -10.40 -6.61 -10.22
C PRO A 355 -10.96 -5.96 -11.49
N SER A 356 -12.28 -5.77 -11.53
CA SER A 356 -12.94 -4.99 -12.57
C SER A 356 -12.65 -3.50 -12.43
N MET A 357 -12.90 -2.74 -13.49
CA MET A 357 -12.75 -1.29 -13.50
C MET A 357 -13.54 -0.63 -12.35
N TRP A 358 -14.74 -1.14 -12.07
CA TRP A 358 -15.62 -0.57 -11.04
C TRP A 358 -15.20 -0.97 -9.63
N ALA A 359 -14.64 -2.16 -9.43
CA ALA A 359 -14.02 -2.53 -8.16
C ALA A 359 -12.83 -1.60 -7.86
N TRP A 360 -11.97 -1.34 -8.86
CA TRP A 360 -10.89 -0.37 -8.71
C TRP A 360 -11.38 1.04 -8.39
N ASN A 361 -12.44 1.50 -9.05
CA ASN A 361 -13.05 2.80 -8.75
C ASN A 361 -13.50 2.88 -7.29
N TYR A 362 -14.19 1.84 -6.80
CA TYR A 362 -14.65 1.77 -5.41
C TYR A 362 -13.48 1.83 -4.42
N ILE A 363 -12.45 1.02 -4.66
CA ILE A 363 -11.25 0.94 -3.83
C ILE A 363 -10.51 2.29 -3.77
N VAL A 364 -10.27 2.93 -4.91
CA VAL A 364 -9.61 4.24 -4.95
C VAL A 364 -10.48 5.33 -4.31
N ASN A 365 -11.81 5.24 -4.43
CA ASN A 365 -12.73 6.15 -3.74
C ASN A 365 -12.68 5.99 -2.21
N LEU A 366 -12.45 4.77 -1.68
CA LEU A 366 -12.21 4.58 -0.25
C LEU A 366 -10.92 5.30 0.18
N TYR A 367 -9.80 5.10 -0.53
CA TYR A 367 -8.56 5.81 -0.24
C TYR A 367 -8.76 7.33 -0.27
N ALA A 368 -9.42 7.82 -1.31
CA ALA A 368 -9.59 9.24 -1.57
C ALA A 368 -10.45 9.95 -0.51
N ASN A 369 -11.53 9.32 -0.06
CA ASN A 369 -12.61 10.03 0.64
C ASN A 369 -12.93 9.49 2.04
N GLN A 370 -12.40 8.32 2.43
CA GLN A 370 -12.72 7.71 3.71
C GLN A 370 -11.46 7.53 4.57
N PRO A 371 -11.55 7.80 5.88
CA PRO A 371 -10.45 7.49 6.79
C PRO A 371 -10.26 5.99 6.97
N GLY A 372 -9.05 5.60 7.37
CA GLY A 372 -8.73 4.20 7.68
C GLY A 372 -8.31 3.34 6.49
N TYR A 373 -8.14 3.92 5.29
CA TYR A 373 -7.66 3.20 4.11
C TYR A 373 -6.29 3.68 3.60
N THR A 374 -5.66 4.58 4.34
CA THR A 374 -4.27 5.02 4.13
C THR A 374 -3.52 4.96 5.46
N LEU A 375 -2.45 4.17 5.55
CA LEU A 375 -1.62 4.06 6.76
C LEU A 375 -0.39 4.95 6.64
N LEU A 376 0.11 5.44 7.78
CA LEU A 376 1.25 6.35 7.90
C LEU A 376 1.07 7.72 7.24
N ALA A 377 -0.11 8.01 6.70
CA ALA A 377 -0.45 9.33 6.21
C ALA A 377 -0.58 10.31 7.39
N ASP A 378 -0.08 11.53 7.20
CA ASP A 378 -0.27 12.66 8.11
C ASP A 378 -1.66 13.32 7.95
N ALA A 379 -2.56 12.67 7.19
CA ALA A 379 -3.92 13.11 6.95
C ALA A 379 -4.89 11.92 6.93
N PRO A 380 -6.17 12.12 7.32
CA PRO A 380 -7.16 11.05 7.35
C PRO A 380 -7.44 10.38 6.00
N THR A 381 -7.41 11.12 4.89
CA THR A 381 -7.70 10.56 3.55
C THR A 381 -6.60 10.88 2.53
N LEU A 382 -6.55 10.12 1.44
CA LEU A 382 -5.61 10.35 0.36
C LEU A 382 -5.78 11.73 -0.28
N LYS A 383 -7.02 12.23 -0.46
CA LYS A 383 -7.23 13.60 -0.98
C LYS A 383 -6.61 14.66 -0.07
N GLN A 384 -6.79 14.52 1.24
CA GLN A 384 -6.24 15.46 2.21
C GLN A 384 -4.71 15.37 2.23
N TRP A 385 -4.15 14.15 2.18
CA TRP A 385 -2.70 13.94 2.09
C TRP A 385 -2.09 14.56 0.82
N LEU A 386 -2.82 14.51 -0.30
CA LEU A 386 -2.48 15.12 -1.59
C LEU A 386 -2.78 16.62 -1.67
N ASN A 387 -3.37 17.23 -0.63
CA ASN A 387 -3.86 18.62 -0.64
C ASN A 387 -4.83 18.93 -1.80
N ILE A 388 -5.68 17.96 -2.17
CA ILE A 388 -6.73 18.14 -3.17
C ILE A 388 -7.93 18.81 -2.50
N ASN A 389 -8.13 20.09 -2.77
CA ASN A 389 -9.29 20.84 -2.30
C ASN A 389 -10.49 20.55 -3.21
N ASP A 390 -11.48 19.81 -2.72
CA ASP A 390 -12.78 19.73 -3.39
C ASP A 390 -13.45 21.10 -3.29
N ALA A 391 -13.81 21.70 -4.42
CA ALA A 391 -14.66 22.90 -4.41
C ALA A 391 -16.04 22.51 -3.86
N VAL A 392 -16.27 22.84 -2.58
CA VAL A 392 -17.56 22.75 -1.86
C VAL A 392 -18.26 21.39 -2.03
N GLN A 393 -17.86 20.41 -1.22
CA GLN A 393 -18.87 19.51 -0.67
C GLN A 393 -19.27 20.07 0.70
N GLU A 394 -20.57 20.34 0.84
CA GLU A 394 -21.27 20.51 2.13
C GLU A 394 -20.73 19.51 3.17
N PRO A 395 -20.68 19.86 4.46
CA PRO A 395 -20.24 18.93 5.49
C PRO A 395 -21.13 17.69 5.46
N ILE A 396 -20.63 16.63 4.85
CA ILE A 396 -21.19 15.30 5.01
C ILE A 396 -21.05 15.01 6.49
N ALA A 397 -22.18 14.63 7.09
CA ALA A 397 -22.44 14.42 8.51
C ALA A 397 -21.18 14.19 9.36
N ALA A 398 -21.18 14.81 10.55
CA ALA A 398 -20.25 14.56 11.64
C ALA A 398 -19.75 13.11 11.58
N PRO A 399 -18.42 12.88 11.71
CA PRO A 399 -17.80 11.59 11.47
C PRO A 399 -18.72 10.50 11.99
N MET A 400 -19.11 9.55 11.13
CA MET A 400 -19.62 8.30 11.68
C MET A 400 -18.57 7.89 12.71
N PRO A 401 -18.97 7.61 13.97
CA PRO A 401 -18.01 7.28 15.00
C PRO A 401 -17.11 6.20 14.43
N ALA A 402 -15.80 6.38 14.57
CA ALA A 402 -14.82 5.33 14.32
C ALA A 402 -15.46 4.02 14.81
N PRO A 403 -15.45 2.93 13.99
CA PRO A 403 -16.24 1.72 14.25
C PRO A 403 -16.10 1.41 15.72
N ASN A 404 -17.18 1.62 16.50
CA ASN A 404 -17.10 1.98 17.93
C ASN A 404 -16.05 1.10 18.61
N MET A 405 -14.80 1.60 18.65
CA MET A 405 -13.71 0.79 19.14
C MET A 405 -14.06 0.67 20.59
N THR A 406 -14.27 -0.56 20.99
CA THR A 406 -14.50 -0.91 22.36
C THR A 406 -13.37 -0.26 23.15
N ALA A 407 -13.62 0.33 24.32
CA ALA A 407 -12.56 1.05 25.04
C ALA A 407 -11.29 0.17 25.21
N ALA A 408 -11.50 -1.14 25.27
CA ALA A 408 -10.48 -2.17 25.21
C ALA A 408 -9.73 -2.26 23.87
N ALA A 409 -10.42 -2.34 22.71
CA ALA A 409 -9.79 -2.36 21.39
C ALA A 409 -8.96 -1.09 21.12
N GLY A 410 -9.50 0.08 21.50
CA GLY A 410 -8.77 1.35 21.38
C GLY A 410 -7.54 1.40 22.29
N ALA A 411 -7.66 0.93 23.54
CA ALA A 411 -6.54 0.88 24.48
C ALA A 411 -5.47 -0.15 24.07
N VAL A 412 -5.87 -1.32 23.55
CA VAL A 412 -4.95 -2.32 23.00
C VAL A 412 -4.23 -1.77 21.78
N GLN A 413 -4.92 -1.13 20.84
CA GLN A 413 -4.27 -0.52 19.67
C GLN A 413 -3.30 0.61 20.07
N ALA A 414 -3.67 1.44 21.05
CA ALA A 414 -2.77 2.46 21.60
C ALA A 414 -1.55 1.84 22.29
N ALA A 415 -1.73 0.72 22.99
CA ALA A 415 -0.65 -0.05 23.60
C ALA A 415 0.29 -0.64 22.53
N LEU A 416 -0.25 -1.25 21.47
CA LEU A 416 0.53 -1.77 20.36
C LEU A 416 1.35 -0.64 19.71
N ASN A 417 0.72 0.51 19.45
CA ASN A 417 1.41 1.68 18.90
C ASN A 417 2.54 2.18 19.82
N TYR A 418 2.34 2.15 21.14
CA TYR A 418 3.38 2.51 22.11
C TYR A 418 4.55 1.52 22.12
N LEU A 419 4.26 0.23 21.95
CA LEU A 419 5.26 -0.82 22.00
C LEU A 419 5.99 -1.02 20.66
N LEU A 420 5.46 -0.49 19.54
CA LEU A 420 6.07 -0.59 18.20
C LEU A 420 7.51 -0.05 18.17
N ASP A 421 7.80 0.98 18.95
CA ASP A 421 9.14 1.59 19.03
C ASP A 421 10.12 0.81 19.93
N LYS A 422 9.67 -0.30 20.54
CA LYS A 422 10.50 -1.16 21.38
C LYS A 422 11.07 -2.30 20.53
N THR A 423 12.36 -2.22 20.23
CA THR A 423 13.09 -3.21 19.40
C THR A 423 13.00 -4.65 19.89
N GLN A 424 12.69 -4.88 21.17
CA GLN A 424 12.52 -6.21 21.76
C GLN A 424 11.14 -6.84 21.50
N TYR A 425 10.18 -6.07 20.97
CA TYR A 425 8.79 -6.49 20.78
C TYR A 425 8.26 -6.28 19.36
N SER A 426 9.06 -5.69 18.47
CA SER A 426 8.66 -5.33 17.10
C SER A 426 8.12 -6.50 16.27
N GLU A 427 8.74 -7.68 16.34
CA GLU A 427 8.29 -8.88 15.61
C GLU A 427 7.02 -9.45 16.24
N ALA A 428 6.96 -9.42 17.58
CA ALA A 428 5.79 -9.86 18.32
C ALA A 428 4.57 -8.98 18.08
N ILE A 429 4.76 -7.67 17.92
CA ILE A 429 3.68 -6.76 17.59
C ILE A 429 3.19 -6.99 16.16
N GLY A 430 4.09 -7.30 15.21
CA GLY A 430 3.67 -7.72 13.86
C GLY A 430 2.82 -8.99 13.87
N LEU A 431 3.20 -9.98 14.70
CA LEU A 431 2.41 -11.19 14.93
C LEU A 431 1.06 -10.87 15.60
N LEU A 432 1.06 -10.02 16.63
CA LEU A 432 -0.15 -9.55 17.30
C LEU A 432 -1.10 -8.82 16.33
N GLN A 433 -0.58 -7.94 15.48
CA GLN A 433 -1.37 -7.24 14.46
C GLN A 433 -1.94 -8.19 13.42
N SER A 434 -1.24 -9.29 13.09
CA SER A 434 -1.74 -10.33 12.19
C SER A 434 -2.99 -11.06 12.72
N PHE A 435 -3.24 -10.99 14.02
CA PHE A 435 -4.38 -11.62 14.69
C PHE A 435 -5.68 -10.82 14.60
N ASN A 436 -5.64 -9.60 14.05
CA ASN A 436 -6.79 -8.72 13.89
C ASN A 436 -7.55 -8.50 15.21
N TYR A 437 -6.85 -7.99 16.23
CA TYR A 437 -7.40 -7.77 17.56
C TYR A 437 -8.60 -6.82 17.57
N GLU A 438 -8.73 -5.93 16.59
CA GLU A 438 -9.91 -5.09 16.42
C GLU A 438 -11.17 -5.92 16.15
N ALA A 439 -11.08 -6.95 15.31
CA ALA A 439 -12.18 -7.88 15.09
C ALA A 439 -12.46 -8.75 16.34
N VAL A 440 -11.40 -9.26 16.97
CA VAL A 440 -11.51 -10.11 18.17
C VAL A 440 -12.13 -9.36 19.35
N LEU A 441 -11.69 -8.14 19.64
CA LEU A 441 -12.17 -7.32 20.75
C LEU A 441 -13.48 -6.58 20.41
N GLY A 442 -13.81 -6.45 19.13
CA GLY A 442 -15.12 -5.99 18.65
C GLY A 442 -16.26 -6.91 19.10
N ASP A 443 -15.99 -8.21 19.24
CA ASP A 443 -16.93 -9.19 19.78
C ASP A 443 -17.11 -9.11 21.32
N TYR A 444 -16.22 -8.40 22.04
CA TYR A 444 -16.20 -8.30 23.51
C TYR A 444 -16.12 -6.84 24.02
N PRO A 445 -17.14 -5.99 23.73
CA PRO A 445 -16.96 -4.54 23.70
C PRO A 445 -16.81 -3.79 25.04
N ASN A 446 -16.91 -4.48 26.16
CA ASN A 446 -16.83 -3.88 27.50
C ASN A 446 -15.87 -4.65 28.42
N GLN A 447 -14.99 -5.50 27.88
CA GLN A 447 -14.08 -6.27 28.70
C GLN A 447 -12.79 -5.51 28.99
N VAL A 448 -12.43 -5.42 30.26
CA VAL A 448 -11.07 -5.07 30.67
C VAL A 448 -10.19 -6.28 30.37
N VAL A 449 -9.03 -6.08 29.74
CA VAL A 449 -8.20 -7.21 29.27
C VAL A 449 -6.78 -7.17 29.83
N THR A 450 -6.22 -8.36 30.06
CA THR A 450 -4.80 -8.56 30.34
C THR A 450 -4.18 -9.29 29.16
N VAL A 451 -3.08 -8.78 28.62
CA VAL A 451 -2.38 -9.38 27.48
C VAL A 451 -1.05 -9.93 27.96
N PHE A 452 -0.75 -11.19 27.65
CA PHE A 452 0.60 -11.72 27.78
C PHE A 452 1.25 -11.73 26.41
N LEU A 453 2.31 -10.96 26.22
CA LEU A 453 2.93 -10.70 24.92
C LEU A 453 4.32 -11.35 24.87
N PRO A 454 4.56 -12.37 24.01
CA PRO A 454 5.91 -12.90 23.83
C PRO A 454 6.84 -11.81 23.31
N ASN A 455 8.07 -11.74 23.79
CA ASN A 455 9.09 -10.87 23.19
C ASN A 455 9.72 -11.50 21.92
N ASN A 456 10.55 -10.75 21.20
CA ASN A 456 11.17 -11.24 19.96
C ASN A 456 12.03 -12.51 20.22
N ASP A 457 12.72 -12.58 21.36
CA ASP A 457 13.50 -13.77 21.74
C ASP A 457 12.62 -15.00 21.96
N ALA A 458 11.44 -14.82 22.57
CA ALA A 458 10.43 -15.86 22.77
C ALA A 458 9.93 -16.42 21.45
N LEU A 459 9.77 -15.57 20.42
CA LEU A 459 9.38 -15.98 19.08
C LEU A 459 10.52 -16.64 18.31
N ALA A 460 11.74 -16.17 18.50
CA ALA A 460 12.94 -16.73 17.90
C ALA A 460 13.41 -18.02 18.59
N SER A 461 12.89 -18.36 19.77
CA SER A 461 13.36 -19.48 20.58
C SER A 461 13.19 -20.83 19.86
N PRO A 462 14.22 -21.71 19.88
CA PRO A 462 14.11 -23.08 19.38
C PRO A 462 13.00 -23.90 20.04
N SER A 463 12.61 -23.56 21.29
CA SER A 463 11.50 -24.20 22.00
C SER A 463 10.13 -23.71 21.51
N SER A 464 10.02 -22.53 20.88
CA SER A 464 8.77 -21.98 20.37
C SER A 464 8.57 -22.27 18.87
N ARG A 465 9.65 -22.28 18.08
CA ARG A 465 9.60 -22.41 16.60
C ARG A 465 8.78 -23.60 16.07
N PRO A 466 9.01 -24.86 16.51
CA PRO A 466 8.23 -26.00 16.02
C PRO A 466 6.73 -25.93 16.34
N PHE A 467 6.35 -25.16 17.36
CA PHE A 467 4.97 -24.99 17.79
C PHE A 467 4.29 -23.85 17.03
N ILE A 468 5.00 -22.73 16.84
CA ILE A 468 4.59 -21.66 15.94
C ILE A 468 4.30 -22.26 14.55
N ASP A 469 5.20 -23.11 14.03
CA ASP A 469 5.01 -23.84 12.76
C ASP A 469 3.72 -24.68 12.72
N ARG A 470 3.36 -25.34 13.83
CA ARG A 470 2.14 -26.16 13.93
C ARG A 470 0.86 -25.32 13.99
N ILE A 471 0.89 -24.16 14.66
CA ILE A 471 -0.23 -23.23 14.73
C ILE A 471 -0.57 -22.70 13.33
N PHE A 472 0.47 -22.33 12.57
CA PHE A 472 0.33 -21.90 11.19
C PHE A 472 -0.13 -23.02 10.26
N ALA A 473 0.39 -24.24 10.42
CA ALA A 473 -0.02 -25.40 9.62
C ALA A 473 -1.48 -25.85 9.87
N THR A 474 -2.04 -25.56 11.05
CA THR A 474 -3.41 -25.97 11.43
C THR A 474 -4.44 -24.85 11.31
N ASN A 475 -4.05 -23.67 10.82
CA ASN A 475 -4.88 -22.47 10.75
C ASN A 475 -5.54 -22.11 12.10
N LYS A 476 -4.86 -22.37 13.22
CA LYS A 476 -5.34 -22.13 14.60
C LYS A 476 -4.81 -20.82 15.18
N VAL A 477 -4.27 -19.94 14.34
CA VAL A 477 -3.66 -18.67 14.71
C VAL A 477 -4.59 -17.83 15.60
N GLY A 478 -5.87 -17.73 15.24
CA GLY A 478 -6.87 -17.01 16.04
C GLY A 478 -7.09 -17.61 17.44
N ASN A 479 -7.03 -18.94 17.60
CA ASN A 479 -7.21 -19.58 18.91
C ASN A 479 -6.05 -19.30 19.85
N VAL A 480 -4.83 -19.21 19.31
CA VAL A 480 -3.63 -18.86 20.07
C VAL A 480 -3.67 -17.39 20.45
N ALA A 481 -4.08 -16.51 19.54
CA ALA A 481 -4.27 -15.08 19.81
C ALA A 481 -5.27 -14.85 20.96
N LEU A 482 -6.40 -15.55 20.94
CA LEU A 482 -7.42 -15.51 22.00
C LEU A 482 -6.94 -16.05 23.35
N TYR A 483 -5.88 -16.85 23.37
CA TYR A 483 -5.31 -17.44 24.59
C TYR A 483 -4.17 -16.61 25.19
N HIS A 484 -3.75 -15.54 24.48
CA HIS A 484 -2.87 -14.51 25.04
C HIS A 484 -3.68 -13.31 25.57
N LEU A 485 -5.01 -13.34 25.40
CA LEU A 485 -5.97 -12.33 25.79
C LEU A 485 -6.80 -12.84 26.96
N GLU A 486 -6.60 -12.27 28.14
CA GLU A 486 -7.28 -12.67 29.36
C GLU A 486 -8.37 -11.67 29.74
N SER A 487 -9.53 -12.19 30.14
CA SER A 487 -10.68 -11.40 30.61
C SER A 487 -10.45 -10.94 32.04
N GLY A 488 -10.25 -9.64 32.21
CA GLY A 488 -10.03 -8.95 33.48
C GLY A 488 -8.74 -8.12 33.52
N TYR A 489 -8.62 -7.29 34.55
CA TYR A 489 -7.43 -6.49 34.83
C TYR A 489 -6.55 -7.18 35.87
N TYR A 490 -5.38 -7.66 35.47
CA TYR A 490 -4.44 -8.35 36.35
C TYR A 490 -3.06 -7.73 36.19
N ASP A 491 -2.80 -6.62 36.89
CA ASP A 491 -1.42 -6.14 37.02
C ASP A 491 -0.58 -7.09 37.88
N LEU A 492 0.74 -6.96 37.82
CA LEU A 492 1.63 -7.88 38.53
C LEU A 492 1.38 -7.87 40.04
N ASN A 493 1.03 -6.72 40.63
CA ASN A 493 0.77 -6.62 42.07
C ASN A 493 -0.47 -7.42 42.46
N ALA A 494 -1.55 -7.33 41.68
CA ALA A 494 -2.76 -8.10 41.86
C ALA A 494 -2.51 -9.61 41.71
N ILE A 495 -1.72 -10.00 40.70
CA ILE A 495 -1.35 -11.40 40.45
C ILE A 495 -0.55 -11.98 41.64
N VAL A 496 0.46 -11.26 42.13
CA VAL A 496 1.33 -11.72 43.21
C VAL A 496 0.63 -11.70 44.57
N THR A 497 -0.25 -10.73 44.81
CA THR A 497 -0.99 -10.58 46.07
C THR A 497 -2.07 -11.64 46.21
N ASN A 498 -2.91 -11.79 45.19
CA ASN A 498 -4.09 -12.66 45.26
C ASN A 498 -3.76 -14.11 44.90
N LYS A 499 -2.63 -14.34 44.23
CA LYS A 499 -2.18 -15.66 43.75
C LYS A 499 -3.29 -16.54 43.14
N PRO A 500 -4.06 -16.02 42.18
CA PRO A 500 -5.09 -16.83 41.50
C PRO A 500 -4.48 -18.10 40.89
N ALA A 501 -5.17 -19.23 41.01
CA ALA A 501 -4.70 -20.49 40.41
C ALA A 501 -4.75 -20.47 38.87
N SER A 502 -5.67 -19.70 38.29
CA SER A 502 -5.82 -19.46 36.86
C SER A 502 -6.51 -18.13 36.59
N ILE A 503 -6.37 -17.66 35.36
CA ILE A 503 -7.13 -16.56 34.75
C ILE A 503 -7.89 -17.09 33.54
N THR A 504 -8.95 -16.39 33.13
CA THR A 504 -9.82 -16.86 32.05
C THR A 504 -9.54 -16.09 30.78
N SER A 505 -9.22 -16.79 29.69
CA SER A 505 -9.02 -16.18 28.39
C SER A 505 -10.34 -15.60 27.86
N VAL A 506 -10.28 -14.68 26.90
CA VAL A 506 -11.49 -14.14 26.25
C VAL A 506 -12.29 -15.22 25.50
N SER A 507 -11.63 -16.33 25.12
CA SER A 507 -12.29 -17.53 24.57
C SER A 507 -12.87 -18.47 25.64
N GLY A 508 -12.74 -18.13 26.92
CA GLY A 508 -13.26 -18.90 28.06
C GLY A 508 -12.34 -20.02 28.56
N ALA A 509 -11.12 -20.15 28.02
CA ALA A 509 -10.17 -21.15 28.47
C ALA A 509 -9.52 -20.73 29.80
N GLN A 510 -9.24 -21.68 30.68
CA GLN A 510 -8.51 -21.40 31.92
C GLN A 510 -7.00 -21.42 31.65
N VAL A 511 -6.34 -20.29 31.83
CA VAL A 511 -4.90 -20.11 31.73
C VAL A 511 -4.31 -20.21 33.14
N PRO A 512 -3.61 -21.30 33.49
CA PRO A 512 -3.09 -21.49 34.83
C PRO A 512 -1.95 -20.53 35.13
N LEU A 513 -1.84 -20.15 36.40
CA LEU A 513 -0.75 -19.33 36.92
C LEU A 513 0.05 -20.13 37.95
N SER A 514 1.36 -19.94 37.96
CA SER A 514 2.27 -20.58 38.91
C SER A 514 3.21 -19.55 39.53
N TYR A 515 3.55 -19.77 40.81
CA TYR A 515 4.35 -18.84 41.61
C TYR A 515 5.60 -19.48 42.22
N PRO A 516 6.54 -20.01 41.42
CA PRO A 516 7.86 -20.39 41.91
C PRO A 516 8.62 -19.21 42.52
N ALA A 517 9.72 -19.50 43.22
CA ALA A 517 10.52 -18.48 43.91
C ALA A 517 11.13 -17.43 42.96
N ASP A 518 11.30 -17.76 41.69
CA ASP A 518 12.00 -16.94 40.70
C ASP A 518 11.07 -16.15 39.77
N GLY A 519 9.74 -16.19 39.95
CA GLY A 519 8.82 -15.33 39.22
C GLY A 519 7.39 -15.83 39.12
N VAL A 520 6.60 -15.13 38.29
CA VAL A 520 5.25 -15.52 37.91
C VAL A 520 5.31 -16.22 36.56
N TYR A 521 4.69 -17.40 36.48
CA TYR A 521 4.57 -18.17 35.26
C TYR A 521 3.12 -18.30 34.83
N VAL A 522 2.91 -18.29 33.52
CA VAL A 522 1.61 -18.26 32.85
C VAL A 522 1.54 -19.44 31.87
N GLY A 523 0.38 -20.06 31.81
CA GLY A 523 0.13 -21.18 30.92
C GLY A 523 0.46 -22.54 31.55
N PRO A 524 0.02 -23.63 30.90
CA PRO A 524 0.11 -24.98 31.45
C PRO A 524 1.56 -25.39 31.72
N ASN A 525 1.80 -26.10 32.82
CA ASN A 525 3.13 -26.55 33.23
C ASN A 525 4.15 -25.41 33.43
N ALA A 526 3.70 -24.21 33.84
CA ALA A 526 4.54 -23.04 33.99
C ALA A 526 5.30 -22.70 32.68
N GLN A 527 4.55 -22.65 31.57
CA GLN A 527 5.09 -22.54 30.22
C GLN A 527 5.91 -21.27 29.97
N ALA A 528 5.38 -20.11 30.37
CA ALA A 528 5.99 -18.83 30.05
C ALA A 528 6.20 -18.01 31.32
N LYS A 529 7.40 -17.49 31.51
CA LYS A 529 7.73 -16.58 32.60
C LYS A 529 7.34 -15.16 32.22
N VAL A 530 6.74 -14.42 33.14
CA VAL A 530 6.59 -12.97 33.00
C VAL A 530 7.95 -12.31 33.20
N VAL A 531 8.50 -11.73 32.14
CA VAL A 531 9.83 -11.09 32.14
C VAL A 531 9.76 -9.57 32.14
N ASP A 532 8.75 -8.98 31.50
CA ASP A 532 8.51 -7.54 31.51
C ASP A 532 7.11 -7.25 32.08
N PRO A 533 6.97 -7.20 33.41
CA PRO A 533 5.68 -7.01 34.04
C PRO A 533 5.15 -5.59 33.84
N ASN A 534 3.85 -5.47 33.59
CA ASN A 534 3.18 -4.18 33.36
C ASN A 534 3.84 -3.34 32.25
N LEU A 535 4.42 -4.00 31.23
CA LEU A 535 5.07 -3.39 30.06
C LEU A 535 4.25 -2.24 29.47
N TYR A 536 2.93 -2.37 29.46
CA TYR A 536 1.99 -1.28 29.23
C TYR A 536 0.81 -1.43 30.18
N SER A 537 0.28 -0.34 30.72
CA SER A 537 -0.84 -0.39 31.64
C SER A 537 -1.69 0.87 31.57
N VAL A 538 -2.99 0.68 31.38
CA VAL A 538 -4.03 1.67 31.59
C VAL A 538 -4.98 1.09 32.63
N PRO A 539 -4.94 1.56 33.89
CA PRO A 539 -5.72 1.01 34.98
C PRO A 539 -7.21 0.87 34.64
N GLY A 540 -7.74 -0.34 34.83
CA GLY A 540 -9.14 -0.65 34.55
C GLY A 540 -9.51 -0.74 33.06
N GLN A 541 -8.54 -0.76 32.14
CA GLN A 541 -8.78 -0.94 30.70
C GLN A 541 -7.90 -2.03 30.09
N VAL A 542 -6.59 -1.92 30.19
CA VAL A 542 -5.65 -2.89 29.64
C VAL A 542 -4.38 -2.96 30.48
N VAL A 543 -3.82 -4.16 30.62
CA VAL A 543 -2.44 -4.34 31.07
C VAL A 543 -1.76 -5.37 30.18
N ILE A 544 -0.53 -5.07 29.75
CA ILE A 544 0.30 -5.96 28.94
C ILE A 544 1.51 -6.37 29.76
N HIS A 545 1.79 -7.66 29.81
CA HIS A 545 2.98 -8.25 30.39
C HIS A 545 3.81 -8.91 29.30
N GLY A 546 5.11 -8.63 29.26
CA GLY A 546 6.03 -9.37 28.41
C GLY A 546 6.33 -10.75 28.97
N ILE A 547 6.32 -11.76 28.11
CA ILE A 547 6.64 -13.16 28.46
C ILE A 547 7.77 -13.71 27.60
N ASP A 548 8.49 -14.71 28.11
CA ASP A 548 9.65 -15.31 27.44
C ASP A 548 9.33 -16.53 26.55
N HIS A 549 8.07 -16.95 26.49
CA HIS A 549 7.59 -18.05 25.64
C HIS A 549 6.19 -17.75 25.11
N VAL A 550 5.82 -18.34 23.97
CA VAL A 550 4.44 -18.25 23.42
C VAL A 550 3.48 -19.11 24.27
N LEU A 551 2.34 -18.55 24.69
CA LEU A 551 1.30 -19.27 25.42
C LEU A 551 0.51 -20.21 24.51
N MET A 552 0.27 -21.42 24.98
CA MET A 552 -0.42 -22.45 24.19
C MET A 552 -1.73 -22.89 24.84
N PRO A 553 -2.86 -22.86 24.12
CA PRO A 553 -4.10 -23.45 24.59
C PRO A 553 -3.94 -24.97 24.76
N PRO A 554 -4.61 -25.59 25.74
CA PRO A 554 -4.65 -27.05 25.86
C PRO A 554 -5.20 -27.70 24.57
N GLY A 555 -4.48 -28.70 24.02
CA GLY A 555 -4.93 -29.47 22.85
C GLY A 555 -4.57 -28.87 21.47
N VAL A 556 -3.64 -27.93 21.41
CA VAL A 556 -3.03 -27.39 20.17
C VAL A 556 -1.67 -28.03 19.90
#